data_AF-A0A953GJS2-F1
#
_entry.id   AF-A0A953GJS2-F1
#
_cell.length_a   1.000
_cell.length_b   1.000
_cell.length_c   1.000
_cell.angle_alpha   90.00
_cell.angle_beta   90.00
_cell.angle_gamma   90.00
#
_symmetry.space_group_name_H-M   'P 1'
#
loop_
_entity.id
_entity.type
_entity.pdbx_description
1 polymer ?
#
loop_
_entity_poly.entity_id
_entity_poly.type
_entity_poly.pdbx_seq_one_letter_code
_entity_poly.pdbx_strand_id
1 'polypeptide(L)'
;MTNPAISRDDLVAGLHARGVCYLAPTPVGDELPVSDDVLIAGLAASPDARLRFSLAALLLRHPGLAEAVERVHVAGLPSAALRELEKHYAAAVYLQRLWRTRLRLAFGETPLLPERYLEAQGLPAPDFMHGEFGLRRLTERGLFNDWSSYEQAVDLLIDQPCGP
;
A
#
# COMPACT_ATOMS: atom_id res chain seq x y z
N MET A 1 -10.42 -17.78 -16.75
CA MET A 1 -10.26 -18.58 -15.52
C MET A 1 -10.53 -17.65 -14.36
N THR A 2 -11.71 -17.75 -13.75
CA THR A 2 -12.12 -16.95 -12.60
C THR A 2 -11.29 -17.44 -11.41
N ASN A 3 -10.30 -16.65 -10.99
CA ASN A 3 -9.54 -16.93 -9.77
C ASN A 3 -10.55 -17.03 -8.61
N PRO A 4 -10.56 -18.10 -7.79
CA PRO A 4 -11.38 -18.09 -6.58
C PRO A 4 -11.07 -16.80 -5.81
N ALA A 5 -12.12 -16.11 -5.36
CA ALA A 5 -11.96 -14.86 -4.65
C ALA A 5 -11.03 -15.09 -3.45
N ILE A 6 -9.85 -14.48 -3.49
CA ILE A 6 -8.87 -14.56 -2.40
C ILE A 6 -9.53 -14.10 -1.11
N SER A 7 -9.38 -14.88 -0.04
CA SER A 7 -10.05 -14.56 1.22
C SER A 7 -9.34 -13.40 1.94
N ARG A 8 -10.05 -12.81 2.89
CA ARG A 8 -9.48 -11.78 3.77
C ARG A 8 -8.24 -12.32 4.50
N ASP A 9 -8.31 -13.56 4.97
CA ASP A 9 -7.24 -14.16 5.78
C ASP A 9 -6.02 -14.50 4.91
N ASP A 10 -6.22 -14.92 3.65
CA ASP A 10 -5.13 -15.09 2.68
C ASP A 10 -4.40 -13.77 2.40
N LEU A 11 -5.14 -12.65 2.31
CA LEU A 11 -4.54 -11.33 2.13
C LEU A 11 -3.73 -10.90 3.35
N VAL A 12 -4.25 -11.15 4.55
CA VAL A 12 -3.52 -10.88 5.80
C VAL A 12 -2.26 -11.74 5.88
N ALA A 13 -2.34 -13.03 5.57
CA ALA A 13 -1.18 -13.91 5.54
C ALA A 13 -0.14 -13.45 4.49
N GLY A 14 -0.58 -13.03 3.31
CA GLY A 14 0.29 -12.47 2.27
C GLY A 14 1.01 -11.19 2.69
N LEU A 15 0.36 -10.33 3.48
CA LEU A 15 0.95 -9.13 4.08
C LEU A 15 1.98 -9.47 5.15
N HIS A 16 1.65 -10.41 6.05
CA HIS A 16 2.56 -10.85 7.10
C HIS A 16 3.83 -11.50 6.53
N ALA A 17 3.70 -12.34 5.51
CA ALA A 17 4.82 -12.92 4.77
C ALA A 17 5.75 -11.86 4.14
N ARG A 18 5.25 -10.62 3.99
CA ARG A 18 5.99 -9.46 3.49
C ARG A 18 6.28 -8.43 4.58
N GLY A 19 6.23 -8.80 5.85
CA GLY A 19 6.65 -7.90 6.92
C GLY A 19 5.60 -6.86 7.36
N VAL A 20 4.34 -6.98 6.93
CA VAL A 20 3.24 -6.08 7.32
C VAL A 20 2.30 -6.84 8.25
N CYS A 21 2.52 -6.73 9.57
CA CYS A 21 1.93 -7.64 10.56
C CYS A 21 0.89 -7.03 11.52
N TYR A 22 0.53 -5.75 11.35
CA TYR A 22 -0.41 -5.06 12.24
C TYR A 22 -1.90 -5.45 12.02
N LEU A 23 -2.19 -6.34 11.06
CA LEU A 23 -3.55 -6.81 10.78
C LEU A 23 -3.76 -8.22 11.32
N ALA A 24 -4.90 -8.43 11.97
CA ALA A 24 -5.33 -9.74 12.47
C ALA A 24 -6.16 -10.51 11.42
N PRO A 25 -6.23 -11.85 11.49
CA PRO A 25 -5.52 -12.71 12.45
C PRO A 25 -4.02 -12.84 12.14
N THR A 26 -3.22 -13.16 13.16
CA THR A 26 -1.83 -13.59 12.94
C THR A 26 -1.85 -14.96 12.25
N PRO A 27 -1.14 -15.13 11.12
CA PRO A 27 -1.04 -16.41 10.44
C PRO A 27 -0.46 -17.51 11.33
N VAL A 28 -0.90 -18.74 11.11
CA VAL A 28 -0.43 -19.92 11.85
C VAL A 28 0.66 -20.69 11.11
N GLY A 29 0.92 -20.36 9.83
CA GLY A 29 2.04 -20.86 9.04
C GLY A 29 1.70 -21.98 8.05
N ASP A 30 0.43 -22.39 7.95
CA ASP A 30 -0.06 -23.36 6.96
C ASP A 30 -0.80 -22.71 5.78
N GLU A 31 -0.85 -21.37 5.73
CA GLU A 31 -1.51 -20.62 4.68
C GLU A 31 -0.81 -20.77 3.32
N LEU A 32 -1.61 -20.77 2.26
CA LEU A 32 -1.10 -20.91 0.91
C LEU A 32 -0.31 -19.66 0.49
N PRO A 33 0.86 -19.81 -0.16
CA PRO A 33 1.62 -18.69 -0.67
C PRO A 33 0.80 -17.87 -1.68
N VAL A 34 0.67 -16.57 -1.41
CA VAL A 34 0.02 -15.60 -2.32
C VAL A 34 1.09 -14.86 -3.12
N SER A 35 0.96 -14.84 -4.45
CA SER A 35 1.86 -14.07 -5.33
C SER A 35 1.66 -12.56 -5.14
N ASP A 36 2.68 -11.77 -5.46
CA ASP A 36 2.60 -10.30 -5.33
C ASP A 36 1.43 -9.72 -6.13
N ASP A 37 1.27 -10.17 -7.38
CA ASP A 37 0.22 -9.68 -8.28
C ASP A 37 -1.18 -9.99 -7.72
N VAL A 38 -1.38 -11.20 -7.16
CA VAL A 38 -2.66 -11.59 -6.54
C VAL A 38 -2.90 -10.82 -5.25
N LEU A 39 -1.87 -10.63 -4.42
CA LEU A 39 -1.98 -9.86 -3.18
C LEU A 39 -2.36 -8.41 -3.48
N ILE A 40 -1.62 -7.74 -4.37
CA ILE A 40 -1.86 -6.34 -4.75
C ILE A 40 -3.27 -6.15 -5.33
N ALA A 41 -3.68 -7.03 -6.26
CA ALA A 41 -5.01 -7.00 -6.85
C ALA A 41 -6.10 -7.21 -5.79
N GLY A 42 -5.92 -8.18 -4.89
CA GLY A 42 -6.86 -8.51 -3.84
C GLY A 42 -6.99 -7.42 -2.78
N LEU A 43 -5.88 -6.78 -2.38
CA LEU A 43 -5.90 -5.63 -1.48
C LEU A 43 -6.67 -4.47 -2.10
N ALA A 44 -6.39 -4.10 -3.35
CA ALA A 44 -7.08 -3.01 -4.04
C ALA A 44 -8.59 -3.27 -4.23
N ALA A 45 -8.99 -4.52 -4.46
CA ALA A 45 -10.38 -4.93 -4.62
C ALA A 45 -11.12 -5.20 -3.30
N SER A 46 -10.43 -5.17 -2.16
CA SER A 46 -11.00 -5.57 -0.87
C SER A 46 -12.12 -4.62 -0.42
N PRO A 47 -13.25 -5.12 0.10
CA PRO A 47 -14.26 -4.28 0.74
C PRO A 47 -13.76 -3.71 2.09
N ASP A 48 -12.79 -4.35 2.73
CA ASP A 48 -12.20 -3.89 4.00
C ASP A 48 -11.23 -2.73 3.74
N ALA A 49 -11.57 -1.55 4.25
CA ALA A 49 -10.73 -0.36 4.12
C ALA A 49 -9.33 -0.55 4.70
N ARG A 50 -9.19 -1.30 5.81
CA ARG A 50 -7.87 -1.51 6.45
C ARG A 50 -6.94 -2.31 5.55
N LEU A 51 -7.48 -3.28 4.80
CA LEU A 51 -6.73 -4.01 3.78
C LEU A 51 -6.37 -3.12 2.59
N ARG A 52 -7.23 -2.18 2.19
CA ARG A 52 -6.87 -1.22 1.14
C ARG A 52 -5.73 -0.30 1.59
N PHE A 53 -5.80 0.23 2.82
CA PHE A 53 -4.74 1.06 3.40
C PHE A 53 -3.40 0.32 3.54
N SER A 54 -3.42 -0.99 3.82
CA SER A 54 -2.17 -1.76 3.92
C SER A 54 -1.43 -1.92 2.60
N LEU A 55 -2.06 -1.63 1.45
CA LEU A 55 -1.34 -1.51 0.18
C LEU A 55 -0.25 -0.44 0.25
N ALA A 56 -0.53 0.71 0.89
CA ALA A 56 0.48 1.75 1.06
C ALA A 56 1.62 1.27 1.97
N ALA A 57 1.29 0.62 3.08
CA ALA A 57 2.28 0.04 4.00
C ALA A 57 3.16 -1.02 3.33
N LEU A 58 2.56 -1.89 2.51
CA LEU A 58 3.25 -2.89 1.72
C LEU A 58 4.29 -2.26 0.78
N LEU A 59 3.92 -1.19 0.08
CA LEU A 59 4.81 -0.49 -0.86
C LEU A 59 5.91 0.30 -0.14
N LEU A 60 5.65 0.83 1.05
CA LEU A 60 6.68 1.47 1.87
C LEU A 60 7.70 0.45 2.40
N ARG A 61 7.24 -0.75 2.77
CA ARG A 61 8.10 -1.84 3.23
C ARG A 61 8.90 -2.47 2.09
N HIS A 62 8.29 -2.60 0.91
CA HIS A 62 8.90 -3.21 -0.28
C HIS A 62 8.73 -2.33 -1.53
N PRO A 63 9.52 -1.25 -1.69
CA PRO A 63 9.40 -0.38 -2.86
C PRO A 63 9.64 -1.08 -4.20
N GLY A 64 10.36 -2.22 -4.19
CA GLY A 64 10.56 -3.06 -5.38
C GLY A 64 9.28 -3.67 -5.97
N LEU A 65 8.17 -3.69 -5.22
CA LEU A 65 6.87 -4.16 -5.70
C LEU A 65 6.20 -3.17 -6.67
N ALA A 66 6.79 -2.00 -6.94
CA ALA A 66 6.28 -1.06 -7.93
C ALA A 66 6.06 -1.70 -9.31
N GLU A 67 6.92 -2.63 -9.74
CA GLU A 67 6.73 -3.36 -10.99
C GLU A 67 5.55 -4.34 -10.95
N ALA A 68 5.28 -4.95 -9.80
CA ALA A 68 4.10 -5.80 -9.62
C ALA A 68 2.82 -4.98 -9.68
N VAL A 69 2.81 -3.76 -9.12
CA VAL A 69 1.69 -2.83 -9.24
C VAL A 69 1.40 -2.50 -10.69
N GLU A 70 2.43 -2.22 -11.50
CA GLU A 70 2.24 -1.92 -12.92
C GLU A 70 1.69 -3.10 -13.71
N ARG A 71 2.19 -4.33 -13.44
CA ARG A 71 1.61 -5.53 -14.06
C ARG A 71 0.13 -5.69 -13.72
N VAL A 72 -0.25 -5.47 -12.46
CA VAL A 72 -1.64 -5.54 -12.01
C VAL A 72 -2.49 -4.44 -12.64
N HIS A 73 -1.96 -3.22 -12.75
CA HIS A 73 -2.62 -2.10 -13.41
C HIS A 73 -2.92 -2.41 -14.89
N VAL A 74 -1.90 -2.87 -15.64
CA VAL A 74 -2.00 -3.23 -17.07
C VAL A 74 -2.91 -4.45 -17.30
N ALA A 75 -2.93 -5.41 -16.37
CA ALA A 75 -3.82 -6.57 -16.44
C ALA A 75 -5.32 -6.20 -16.39
N GLY A 76 -5.65 -4.99 -15.92
CA GLY A 76 -6.98 -4.41 -16.03
C GLY A 76 -7.93 -4.83 -14.90
N LEU A 77 -7.75 -4.25 -13.72
CA LEU A 77 -8.70 -4.38 -12.62
C LEU A 77 -10.05 -3.71 -12.93
N PRO A 78 -11.15 -4.14 -12.30
CA PRO A 78 -12.39 -3.37 -12.30
C PRO A 78 -12.15 -1.93 -11.85
N SER A 79 -12.86 -0.97 -12.47
CA SER A 79 -12.55 0.46 -12.33
C SER A 79 -12.50 0.97 -10.89
N ALA A 80 -13.31 0.39 -9.98
CA ALA A 80 -13.26 0.74 -8.56
C ALA A 80 -11.96 0.29 -7.88
N ALA A 81 -11.55 -0.96 -8.11
CA ALA A 81 -10.29 -1.49 -7.56
C ALA A 81 -9.07 -0.78 -8.18
N LEU A 82 -9.13 -0.43 -9.46
CA LEU A 82 -8.05 0.33 -10.12
C LEU A 82 -7.86 1.70 -9.47
N ARG A 83 -8.94 2.42 -9.15
CA ARG A 83 -8.87 3.71 -8.44
C ARG A 83 -8.28 3.56 -7.04
N GLU A 84 -8.63 2.50 -6.30
CA GLU A 84 -8.04 2.24 -4.99
C GLU A 84 -6.54 1.90 -5.12
N LEU A 85 -6.14 1.11 -6.13
CA LEU A 85 -4.74 0.81 -6.42
C LEU A 85 -3.93 2.11 -6.67
N GLU A 86 -4.41 2.95 -7.58
CA GLU A 86 -3.75 4.23 -7.93
C GLU A 86 -3.67 5.18 -6.73
N LYS A 87 -4.76 5.28 -5.96
CA LYS A 87 -4.83 6.12 -4.76
C LYS A 87 -3.82 5.68 -3.71
N HIS A 88 -3.80 4.40 -3.33
CA HIS A 88 -2.91 3.92 -2.29
C HIS A 88 -1.44 3.86 -2.75
N TYR A 89 -1.19 3.66 -4.05
CA TYR A 89 0.15 3.85 -4.63
C TYR A 89 0.63 5.30 -4.51
N ALA A 90 -0.21 6.26 -4.93
CA ALA A 90 0.10 7.69 -4.81
C ALA A 90 0.36 8.09 -3.35
N ALA A 91 -0.46 7.59 -2.42
CA ALA A 91 -0.23 7.81 -0.99
C ALA A 91 1.12 7.26 -0.53
N ALA A 92 1.50 6.05 -0.95
CA ALA A 92 2.81 5.47 -0.61
C ALA A 92 3.97 6.34 -1.12
N VAL A 93 3.88 6.88 -2.34
CA VAL A 93 4.92 7.77 -2.89
C VAL A 93 5.10 9.01 -2.00
N TYR A 94 4.01 9.68 -1.61
CA TYR A 94 4.08 10.85 -0.74
C TYR A 94 4.53 10.51 0.68
N LEU A 95 3.98 9.45 1.27
CA LEU A 95 4.36 8.99 2.61
C LEU A 95 5.85 8.63 2.65
N GLN A 96 6.41 8.04 1.60
CA GLN A 96 7.84 7.73 1.55
C GLN A 96 8.71 8.99 1.65
N ARG A 97 8.27 10.11 1.08
CA ARG A 97 8.96 11.41 1.20
C ARG A 97 8.76 12.01 2.58
N LEU A 98 7.52 12.02 3.06
CA LEU A 98 7.15 12.66 4.32
C LEU A 98 7.79 11.95 5.53
N TRP A 99 7.88 10.63 5.47
CA TRP A 99 8.37 9.78 6.55
C TRP A 99 9.76 9.22 6.30
N ARG A 100 10.51 9.79 5.34
CA ARG A 100 11.80 9.26 4.86
C ARG A 100 12.77 8.88 5.97
N THR A 101 12.93 9.74 6.97
CA THR A 101 13.84 9.50 8.10
C THR A 101 13.39 8.31 8.96
N ARG A 102 12.10 8.26 9.33
CA ARG A 102 11.56 7.18 10.17
C ARG A 102 11.58 5.84 9.42
N LEU A 103 11.19 5.83 8.15
CA LEU A 103 11.25 4.64 7.30
C LEU A 103 12.69 4.11 7.14
N ARG A 104 13.67 5.01 6.95
CA ARG A 104 15.08 4.60 6.86
C ARG A 104 15.61 4.01 8.17
N LEU A 105 15.22 4.56 9.31
CA LEU A 105 15.58 4.02 10.62
C LEU A 105 14.97 2.63 10.86
N ALA A 106 13.72 2.44 10.44
CA ALA A 106 13.00 1.18 10.63
C ALA A 106 13.46 0.06 9.67
N PHE A 107 13.71 0.41 8.39
CA PHE A 107 13.86 -0.59 7.32
C PHE A 107 15.18 -0.50 6.56
N GLY A 108 16.07 0.43 6.91
CA GLY A 108 17.29 0.71 6.16
C GLY A 108 17.05 1.56 4.91
N GLU A 109 18.08 1.72 4.09
CA GLU A 109 17.94 2.44 2.83
C GLU A 109 17.18 1.61 1.79
N THR A 110 16.11 2.19 1.25
CA THR A 110 15.29 1.58 0.20
C THR A 110 15.17 2.52 -1.00
N PRO A 111 15.01 2.00 -2.23
CA PRO A 111 14.82 2.85 -3.39
C PRO A 111 13.51 3.63 -3.31
N LEU A 112 13.48 4.80 -3.93
CA LEU A 112 12.27 5.60 -4.01
C LEU A 112 11.25 4.92 -4.92
N LEU A 113 9.98 4.93 -4.52
CA LEU A 113 8.87 4.52 -5.37
C LEU A 113 8.83 5.43 -6.61
N PRO A 114 8.66 4.85 -7.82
CA PRO A 114 8.42 5.61 -9.04
C PRO A 114 7.18 6.51 -8.93
N GLU A 115 7.20 7.67 -9.59
CA GLU A 115 6.13 8.67 -9.53
C GLU A 115 4.95 8.35 -10.47
N ARG A 116 4.54 7.08 -10.51
CA ARG A 116 3.46 6.61 -11.37
C ARG A 116 2.11 7.16 -10.92
N TYR A 117 1.22 7.38 -11.88
CA TYR A 117 -0.17 7.80 -11.71
C TYR A 117 -0.39 9.20 -11.10
N LEU A 118 0.65 9.90 -10.61
CA LEU A 118 0.49 11.22 -10.00
C LEU A 118 0.05 12.29 -11.01
N GLU A 119 0.73 12.37 -12.15
CA GLU A 119 0.45 13.36 -13.21
C GLU A 119 -0.93 13.15 -13.82
N ALA A 120 -1.30 11.90 -14.14
CA ALA A 120 -2.62 11.56 -14.67
C ALA A 120 -3.75 11.93 -13.70
N GLN A 121 -3.47 11.91 -12.40
CA GLN A 121 -4.39 12.36 -11.36
C GLN A 121 -4.31 13.87 -11.11
N GLY A 122 -3.43 14.63 -11.75
CA GLY A 122 -3.21 16.05 -11.48
C GLY A 122 -2.74 16.31 -10.05
N LEU A 123 -1.94 15.41 -9.49
CA LEU A 123 -1.37 15.56 -8.16
C LEU A 123 0.01 16.26 -8.22
N PRO A 124 0.43 16.98 -7.16
CA PRO A 124 1.71 17.70 -7.12
C PRO A 124 2.94 16.76 -7.18
N ALA A 125 4.11 17.31 -7.52
CA ALA A 125 5.36 16.56 -7.41
C ALA A 125 5.63 16.12 -5.94
N PRO A 126 6.10 14.89 -5.70
CA PRO A 126 6.20 14.35 -4.34
C PRO A 126 7.31 14.95 -3.50
N ASP A 127 8.32 15.58 -4.10
CA ASP A 127 9.37 16.26 -3.33
C ASP A 127 8.93 17.64 -2.81
N PHE A 128 7.84 18.21 -3.36
CA PHE A 128 7.31 19.48 -2.88
C PHE A 128 6.74 19.35 -1.47
N MET A 129 7.23 20.17 -0.54
CA MET A 129 6.91 20.08 0.90
C MET A 129 7.11 18.66 1.44
N HIS A 130 8.14 17.94 0.96
CA HIS A 130 8.45 16.57 1.37
C HIS A 130 7.25 15.60 1.26
N GLY A 131 6.35 15.82 0.30
CA GLY A 131 5.19 14.96 0.06
C GLY A 131 3.97 15.30 0.91
N GLU A 132 4.10 16.15 1.93
CA GLU A 132 2.98 16.58 2.78
C GLU A 132 1.86 17.22 1.96
N PHE A 133 2.22 18.16 1.07
CA PHE A 133 1.26 18.85 0.23
C PHE A 133 0.54 17.89 -0.74
N GLY A 134 1.29 16.98 -1.35
CA GLY A 134 0.72 15.99 -2.27
C GLY A 134 -0.23 15.01 -1.58
N LEU A 135 0.16 14.51 -0.40
CA LEU A 135 -0.69 13.65 0.43
C LEU A 135 -1.98 14.37 0.83
N ARG A 136 -1.90 15.65 1.20
CA ARG A 136 -3.07 16.45 1.59
C ARG A 136 -4.02 16.64 0.41
N ARG A 137 -3.48 16.98 -0.77
CA ARG A 137 -4.28 17.12 -2.00
C ARG A 137 -4.89 15.79 -2.45
N LEU A 138 -4.26 14.66 -2.12
CA LEU A 138 -4.82 13.33 -2.38
C LEU A 138 -5.99 13.03 -1.44
N THR A 139 -5.85 13.25 -0.14
CA THR A 139 -6.87 12.89 0.86
C THR A 139 -8.08 13.82 0.85
N GLU A 140 -7.92 15.08 0.46
CA GLU A 140 -9.01 16.05 0.28
C GLU A 140 -9.99 15.69 -0.87
N ARG A 141 -9.63 14.75 -1.75
CA ARG A 141 -10.47 14.32 -2.89
C ARG A 141 -11.49 13.24 -2.50
N GLY A 142 -11.26 12.55 -1.39
CA GLY A 142 -12.16 11.51 -0.90
C GLY A 142 -13.43 12.07 -0.28
N LEU A 143 -14.45 11.23 -0.15
CA LEU A 143 -15.63 11.56 0.67
C LEU A 143 -15.24 11.75 2.15
N PHE A 144 -14.16 11.08 2.58
CA PHE A 144 -13.56 11.19 3.89
C PHE A 144 -12.11 11.64 3.74
N ASN A 145 -11.62 12.45 4.68
CA ASN A 145 -10.21 12.81 4.72
C ASN A 145 -9.41 11.66 5.34
N ASP A 146 -8.74 10.90 4.49
CA ASP A 146 -7.99 9.69 4.86
C ASP A 146 -6.61 9.96 5.47
N TRP A 147 -6.23 11.22 5.69
CA TRP A 147 -4.90 11.61 6.22
C TRP A 147 -4.50 10.80 7.46
N SER A 148 -5.37 10.82 8.48
CA SER A 148 -5.14 10.11 9.75
C SER A 148 -5.01 8.59 9.57
N SER A 149 -5.70 8.02 8.58
CA SER A 149 -5.62 6.59 8.29
C SER A 149 -4.28 6.22 7.64
N TYR A 150 -3.72 7.11 6.82
CA TYR A 150 -2.38 6.94 6.26
C TYR A 150 -1.28 7.10 7.30
N GLU A 151 -1.36 8.12 8.17
CA GLU A 151 -0.42 8.26 9.29
C GLU A 151 -0.45 7.03 10.19
N GLN A 152 -1.66 6.58 10.56
CA GLN A 152 -1.83 5.38 11.37
C GLN A 152 -1.25 4.14 10.68
N ALA A 153 -1.40 3.99 9.36
CA ALA A 153 -0.80 2.85 8.64
C ALA A 153 0.73 2.86 8.70
N VAL A 154 1.37 4.05 8.64
CA VAL A 154 2.83 4.17 8.76
C VAL A 154 3.30 3.91 10.19
N ASP A 155 2.63 4.49 11.19
CA ASP A 155 2.96 4.25 12.60
C ASP A 155 2.81 2.77 12.94
N LEU A 156 1.70 2.12 12.55
CA LEU A 156 1.51 0.68 12.75
C LEU A 156 2.57 -0.17 12.03
N LEU A 157 2.96 0.20 10.81
CA LEU A 157 4.01 -0.50 10.06
C LEU A 157 5.36 -0.44 10.79
N ILE A 158 5.69 0.67 11.43
CA ILE A 158 6.97 0.88 12.13
C ILE A 158 6.93 0.30 13.54
N ASP A 159 5.85 0.52 14.28
CA ASP A 159 5.76 0.27 15.72
C ASP A 159 5.22 -1.14 16.05
N GLN A 160 4.59 -1.83 15.08
CA GLN A 160 4.14 -3.22 15.21
C GLN A 160 4.80 -4.11 14.15
N PRO A 161 6.13 -4.31 14.23
CA PRO A 161 6.82 -5.22 13.34
C PRO A 161 6.30 -6.65 13.53
N CYS A 162 6.50 -7.49 12.52
CA CYS A 162 6.24 -8.92 12.66
C CYS A 162 7.01 -9.49 13.85
N GLY A 163 6.37 -10.41 14.56
CA GLY A 163 7.01 -11.13 15.66
C GLY A 163 8.27 -11.87 15.19
N PRO A 164 9.16 -12.21 16.13
CA PRO A 164 10.36 -13.01 15.85
C PRO A 164 10.02 -14.43 15.37
#